data_AF-A0A1B1ZKV6-F1
#
_entry.id   AF-A0A1B1ZKV6-F1
#
_cell.length_a   1.000
_cell.length_b   1.000
_cell.length_c   1.000
_cell.angle_alpha   90.00
_cell.angle_beta   90.00
_cell.angle_gamma   90.00
#
_symmetry.space_group_name_H-M   'P 1'
#
loop_
_entity.id
_entity.type
_entity.pdbx_description
1 polymer ?
#
loop_
_entity_poly.entity_id
_entity_poly.type
_entity_poly.pdbx_seq_one_letter_code
_entity_poly.pdbx_strand_id
1 'polypeptide(L)'
;MGLLASMVNASRLVVVWEQADLQVALQRPGPALPSGLVVLDAPRDGEHVVRWRPMGLVQTGTRSDGLPVVAAQWERGHDVAGGRLPEPISGLLELWRHRRSWSGEEMAALYSAMEDGGYLVSWAQRPDDGPLQRWPQWRHVIAAILHERGQARSSA
;
A
#
# COMPACT_ATOMS: atom_id res chain seq x y z
N MET A 1 6.28 -0.27 -5.40
CA MET A 1 5.59 0.43 -4.28
C MET A 1 6.48 1.35 -3.45
N GLY A 2 7.63 0.92 -2.91
CA GLY A 2 8.51 1.79 -2.11
C GLY A 2 9.00 3.05 -2.84
N LEU A 3 9.21 2.95 -4.15
CA LEU A 3 9.55 4.08 -5.02
C LEU A 3 8.44 5.15 -5.06
N LEU A 4 7.16 4.77 -5.09
CA LEU A 4 6.05 5.74 -5.09
C LEU A 4 6.04 6.56 -3.80
N ALA A 5 6.20 5.89 -2.66
CA ALA A 5 6.32 6.56 -1.37
C ALA A 5 7.56 7.47 -1.29
N SER A 6 8.65 7.10 -1.97
CA SER A 6 9.88 7.92 -2.08
C SER A 6 9.63 9.16 -2.95
N MET A 7 8.99 8.98 -4.11
CA MET A 7 8.62 10.01 -5.07
C MET A 7 7.77 11.11 -4.43
N VAL A 8 6.78 10.74 -3.62
CA VAL A 8 5.91 11.72 -2.94
C VAL A 8 6.54 12.34 -1.69
N ASN A 9 7.77 11.94 -1.36
CA ASN A 9 8.49 12.31 -0.16
C ASN A 9 7.66 12.07 1.12
N ALA A 10 7.05 10.89 1.23
CA ALA A 10 6.25 10.54 2.40
C ALA A 10 7.13 10.52 3.66
N SER A 11 6.70 11.23 4.70
CA SER A 11 7.37 11.27 6.01
C SER A 11 7.12 10.01 6.85
N ARG A 12 6.07 9.26 6.51
CA ARG A 12 5.66 8.02 7.17
C ARG A 12 5.11 7.07 6.13
N LEU A 13 5.39 5.78 6.31
CA LEU A 13 4.90 4.72 5.46
C LEU A 13 4.12 3.72 6.30
N VAL A 14 2.88 3.46 5.89
CA VAL A 14 2.04 2.40 6.46
C VAL A 14 1.83 1.35 5.37
N VAL A 15 2.19 0.10 5.67
CA VAL A 15 1.97 -1.03 4.77
C VAL A 15 1.08 -2.02 5.48
N VAL A 16 0.01 -2.47 4.83
CA VAL A 16 -0.92 -3.45 5.36
C VAL A 16 -0.97 -4.63 4.41
N TRP A 17 -0.91 -5.84 4.95
CA TRP A 17 -1.10 -7.06 4.18
C TRP A 17 -1.81 -8.12 5.01
N GLU A 18 -2.47 -9.04 4.32
CA GLU A 18 -2.96 -10.28 4.92
C GLU A 18 -1.81 -11.31 4.89
N GLN A 19 -1.58 -11.96 6.03
CA GLN A 19 -0.39 -12.78 6.22
C GLN A 19 -0.44 -14.09 5.42
N ALA A 20 -1.59 -14.75 5.31
CA ALA A 20 -1.73 -15.97 4.53
C ALA A 20 -1.50 -15.71 3.03
N ASP A 21 -2.07 -14.66 2.46
CA ASP A 21 -1.88 -14.22 1.08
C ASP A 21 -0.41 -13.96 0.78
N LEU A 22 0.31 -13.28 1.69
CA LEU A 22 1.74 -13.05 1.52
C LEU A 22 2.54 -14.37 1.53
N GLN A 23 2.20 -15.32 2.40
CA GLN A 23 2.90 -16.63 2.42
C GLN A 23 2.61 -17.45 1.16
N VAL A 24 1.37 -17.40 0.65
CA VAL A 24 1.01 -18.01 -0.64
C VAL A 24 1.82 -17.39 -1.77
N ALA A 25 1.88 -16.05 -1.85
CA ALA A 25 2.64 -15.33 -2.85
C ALA A 25 4.15 -15.65 -2.78
N LEU A 26 4.68 -15.84 -1.57
CA LEU A 26 6.07 -16.23 -1.33
C LEU A 26 6.34 -17.73 -1.55
N GLN A 27 5.34 -18.51 -1.99
CA GLN A 27 5.42 -19.95 -2.19
C GLN A 27 5.96 -20.69 -0.97
N ARG A 28 5.51 -20.28 0.22
CA ARG A 28 5.85 -20.91 1.50
C ARG A 28 4.64 -21.70 2.02
N PRO A 29 4.34 -22.88 1.46
CA PRO A 29 3.22 -23.68 1.92
C PRO A 29 3.47 -24.18 3.34
N GLY A 30 2.44 -24.14 4.17
CA GLY A 30 2.42 -24.69 5.52
C GLY A 30 1.02 -25.19 5.87
N PRO A 31 0.87 -26.21 6.73
CA PRO A 31 -0.41 -26.90 6.96
C PRO A 31 -1.48 -26.04 7.63
N ALA A 32 -1.12 -24.86 8.17
CA ALA A 32 -2.04 -23.78 8.52
C ALA A 32 -1.27 -22.46 8.43
N LEU A 33 -1.58 -21.62 7.43
CA LEU A 33 -1.02 -20.28 7.36
C LEU A 33 -1.72 -19.41 8.42
N PRO A 34 -0.97 -18.73 9.30
CA PRO A 34 -1.59 -17.84 10.28
C PRO A 34 -2.38 -16.76 9.54
N SER A 35 -3.68 -16.70 9.82
CA SER A 35 -4.60 -15.74 9.23
C SER A 35 -4.66 -14.47 10.07
N GLY A 36 -4.62 -13.31 9.40
CA GLY A 36 -4.63 -12.04 10.09
C GLY A 36 -3.97 -10.92 9.30
N LEU A 37 -4.18 -9.70 9.79
CA LEU A 37 -3.60 -8.51 9.21
C LEU A 37 -2.29 -8.16 9.90
N VAL A 38 -1.27 -7.85 9.11
CA VAL A 38 -0.06 -7.20 9.60
C VAL A 38 -0.09 -5.75 9.15
N VAL A 39 0.20 -4.84 10.08
CA VAL A 39 0.40 -3.42 9.80
C VAL A 39 1.84 -3.06 10.14
N LEU A 40 2.61 -2.71 9.12
CA LEU A 40 3.89 -2.04 9.29
C LEU A 40 3.65 -0.54 9.38
N ASP A 41 4.15 0.07 10.44
CA ASP A 41 4.10 1.51 10.65
C ASP A 41 5.52 2.05 10.82
N ALA A 42 6.01 2.76 9.80
CA ALA A 42 7.40 3.19 9.72
C ALA A 42 7.51 4.71 9.59
N PRO A 43 8.25 5.39 10.48
CA PRO A 43 8.73 6.75 10.21
C PRO A 43 9.86 6.72 9.17
N ARG A 44 10.06 7.86 8.50
CA ARG A 44 11.15 8.02 7.51
C ARG A 44 12.50 7.69 8.13
N ASP A 45 12.76 8.31 9.27
CA ASP A 45 13.94 8.10 10.10
C ASP A 45 13.52 7.41 11.40
N GLY A 46 14.27 6.38 11.81
CA GLY A 46 14.01 5.63 13.04
C GLY A 46 13.42 4.24 12.82
N GLU A 47 13.04 3.63 13.94
CA GLU A 47 12.57 2.25 13.98
C GLU A 47 11.09 2.13 13.56
N HIS A 48 10.76 1.06 12.82
CA HIS A 48 9.39 0.72 12.47
C HIS A 48 8.73 -0.15 13.53
N VAL A 49 7.40 -0.16 13.55
CA VAL A 49 6.60 -1.05 14.40
C VAL A 49 5.81 -2.01 13.52
N VAL A 50 5.91 -3.31 13.81
CA VAL A 50 5.07 -4.33 13.20
C VAL A 50 3.92 -4.65 14.15
N ARG A 51 2.69 -4.41 13.71
CA ARG A 51 1.48 -4.73 14.47
C ARG A 51 0.83 -5.96 13.86
N TRP A 52 0.83 -7.06 14.59
CA TRP A 52 0.10 -8.26 14.24
C TRP A 52 -1.32 -8.20 14.80
N ARG A 53 -2.31 -8.47 13.95
CA ARG A 53 -3.73 -8.53 14.28
C ARG A 53 -4.29 -9.88 13.81
N PRO A 54 -4.13 -10.94 14.63
CA PRO A 54 -4.60 -12.27 14.29
C PRO A 54 -6.12 -12.29 14.17
N MET A 55 -6.61 -13.11 13.23
CA MET A 55 -8.05 -13.35 13.08
C MET A 55 -8.33 -14.81 12.72
N GLY A 56 -9.38 -15.36 13.32
CA GLY A 56 -10.04 -16.57 12.85
C GLY A 56 -11.18 -16.22 11.90
N LEU A 57 -11.40 -17.02 10.87
CA LEU A 57 -12.62 -16.92 10.05
C LEU A 57 -13.66 -17.89 10.60
N VAL A 58 -14.80 -17.37 11.01
CA VAL A 58 -15.92 -18.16 11.55
C VAL A 58 -17.08 -18.07 10.59
N GLN A 59 -17.62 -19.23 10.20
CA GLN A 59 -18.86 -19.26 9.42
C GLN A 59 -20.03 -18.85 10.32
N THR A 60 -20.70 -17.77 9.93
CA THR A 60 -21.84 -17.19 10.66
C THR A 60 -23.19 -17.56 10.06
N GLY A 61 -23.18 -18.18 8.89
CA GLY A 61 -24.37 -18.66 8.21
C GLY A 61 -24.08 -19.16 6.81
N THR A 62 -25.14 -19.26 6.02
CA THR A 62 -25.07 -19.70 4.61
C THR A 62 -26.02 -18.81 3.81
N ARG A 63 -25.55 -18.29 2.68
CA ARG A 63 -26.35 -17.49 1.75
C ARG A 63 -27.35 -18.39 1.01
N SER A 64 -28.33 -17.77 0.35
CA SER A 64 -29.35 -18.47 -0.44
C SER A 64 -28.79 -19.27 -1.63
N ASP A 65 -27.57 -18.97 -2.07
CA ASP A 65 -26.83 -19.68 -3.12
C ASP A 65 -25.99 -20.86 -2.59
N GLY A 66 -26.06 -21.14 -1.27
CA GLY A 66 -25.32 -22.22 -0.62
C GLY A 66 -23.90 -21.85 -0.19
N LEU A 67 -23.42 -20.62 -0.46
CA LEU A 67 -22.09 -20.19 -0.06
C LEU A 67 -22.04 -19.80 1.43
N PRO A 68 -20.96 -20.14 2.16
CA PRO A 68 -20.82 -19.76 3.56
C PRO A 68 -20.71 -18.24 3.69
N VAL A 69 -21.37 -17.69 4.70
CA VAL A 69 -21.09 -16.33 5.18
C VAL A 69 -20.04 -16.45 6.26
N VAL A 70 -18.88 -15.82 6.06
CA VAL A 70 -17.78 -15.83 7.03
C VAL A 70 -17.61 -14.45 7.65
N ALA A 71 -17.29 -14.42 8.95
CA ALA A 71 -16.93 -13.22 9.67
C ALA A 71 -15.54 -13.39 10.30
N ALA A 72 -14.79 -12.29 10.36
CA ALA A 72 -13.53 -12.26 11.08
C ALA A 72 -13.79 -12.17 12.59
N GLN A 73 -13.26 -13.12 13.34
CA GLN A 73 -13.15 -13.06 14.78
C GLN A 73 -11.73 -12.61 15.14
N TRP A 74 -11.61 -11.39 15.64
CA TRP A 74 -10.33 -10.80 15.99
C TRP A 74 -9.82 -11.33 17.32
N GLU A 75 -8.55 -11.68 17.34
CA GLU A 75 -7.82 -12.06 18.55
C GLU A 75 -7.04 -10.87 19.12
N ARG A 76 -6.39 -11.08 20.25
CA ARG A 76 -5.52 -10.05 20.85
C ARG A 76 -4.36 -9.75 19.90
N GLY A 77 -4.21 -8.46 19.58
CA GLY A 77 -3.09 -7.99 18.78
C GLY A 77 -1.78 -7.92 19.55
N HIS A 78 -0.68 -7.94 18.81
CA HIS A 78 0.68 -7.77 19.32
C HIS A 78 1.42 -6.69 18.51
N ASP A 79 2.24 -5.90 19.20
CA ASP A 79 3.06 -4.86 18.58
C ASP A 79 4.53 -5.18 18.87
N VAL A 80 5.36 -5.15 17.83
CA VAL A 80 6.79 -5.48 17.90
C VAL A 80 7.58 -4.35 17.26
N ALA A 81 8.24 -3.55 18.10
CA ALA A 81 9.22 -2.56 17.64
C ALA A 81 10.40 -3.28 16.98
N GLY A 82 10.82 -2.79 15.81
CA GLY A 82 11.91 -3.38 15.04
C GLY A 82 11.65 -4.81 14.57
N GLY A 83 10.37 -5.24 14.52
CA GLY A 83 9.99 -6.59 14.15
C GLY A 83 10.57 -7.01 12.80
N ARG A 84 10.98 -8.28 12.67
CA ARG A 84 11.53 -8.83 11.42
C ARG A 84 10.50 -8.74 10.30
N LEU A 85 10.97 -8.34 9.12
CA LEU A 85 10.13 -8.17 7.94
C LEU A 85 10.41 -9.27 6.91
N PRO A 86 9.39 -9.74 6.17
CA PRO A 86 9.60 -10.51 4.95
C PRO A 86 10.39 -9.70 3.93
N GLU A 87 11.18 -10.39 3.10
CA GLU A 87 12.13 -9.77 2.16
C GLU A 87 11.48 -8.70 1.26
N PRO A 88 10.29 -8.93 0.65
CA PRO A 88 9.67 -7.90 -0.20
C PRO A 88 9.30 -6.63 0.58
N ILE A 89 8.94 -6.78 1.85
CA ILE A 89 8.55 -5.65 2.72
C ILE A 89 9.79 -4.88 3.19
N SER A 90 10.89 -5.58 3.52
CA SER A 90 12.16 -4.91 3.82
C SER A 90 12.71 -4.18 2.60
N GLY A 91 12.68 -4.78 1.41
CA GLY A 91 13.14 -4.13 0.17
C GLY A 91 12.28 -2.91 -0.18
N LEU A 92 10.96 -2.99 0.01
CA LEU A 92 10.06 -1.84 -0.11
C LEU A 92 10.45 -0.71 0.84
N LEU A 93 10.73 -1.01 2.11
CA LEU A 93 11.10 -0.03 3.13
C LEU A 93 12.45 0.63 2.81
N GLU A 94 13.42 -0.15 2.35
CA GLU A 94 14.73 0.34 1.91
C GLU A 94 14.61 1.27 0.70
N LEU A 95 13.86 0.86 -0.33
CA LEU A 95 13.58 1.69 -1.48
C LEU A 95 12.89 2.99 -1.09
N TRP A 96 11.94 2.95 -0.15
CA TRP A 96 11.32 4.19 0.32
C TRP A 96 12.33 5.11 0.99
N ARG A 97 13.09 4.62 1.99
CA ARG A 97 14.02 5.40 2.83
C ARG A 97 15.18 5.99 2.07
N HIS A 98 15.68 5.30 1.05
CA HIS A 98 16.77 5.80 0.24
C HIS A 98 16.42 7.17 -0.38
N ARG A 99 17.30 8.15 -0.17
CA ARG A 99 17.10 9.53 -0.63
C ARG A 99 17.36 9.60 -2.13
N ARG A 100 16.38 10.09 -2.89
CA ARG A 100 16.47 10.28 -4.33
C ARG A 100 15.94 11.65 -4.72
N SER A 101 16.56 12.26 -5.71
CA SER A 101 15.94 13.30 -6.50
C SER A 101 15.07 12.66 -7.57
N TRP A 102 13.92 13.26 -7.87
CA TRP A 102 13.01 12.80 -8.90
C TRP A 102 12.79 13.92 -9.92
N SER A 103 12.99 13.62 -11.19
CA SER A 103 12.55 14.48 -12.29
C SER A 103 11.06 14.26 -12.59
N GLY A 104 10.43 15.21 -13.30
CA GLY A 104 9.03 15.06 -13.69
C GLY A 104 8.80 13.86 -14.63
N GLU A 105 9.77 13.55 -15.48
CA GLU A 105 9.72 12.39 -16.39
C GLU A 105 9.75 11.07 -15.61
N GLU A 106 10.67 10.93 -14.65
CA GLU A 106 10.74 9.75 -13.79
C GLU A 106 9.46 9.55 -12.95
N MET A 107 8.87 10.66 -12.46
CA MET A 107 7.59 10.62 -11.75
C MET A 107 6.47 10.09 -12.66
N ALA A 108 6.38 10.60 -13.89
CA ALA A 108 5.35 10.20 -14.85
C ALA A 108 5.50 8.74 -15.28
N ALA A 109 6.74 8.31 -15.54
CA ALA A 109 7.07 6.93 -15.90
C ALA A 109 6.72 5.96 -14.75
N LEU A 110 7.10 6.30 -13.50
CA LEU A 110 6.77 5.49 -12.34
C LEU A 110 5.26 5.38 -12.12
N TYR A 111 4.53 6.48 -12.22
CA TYR A 111 3.08 6.48 -12.04
C TYR A 111 2.37 5.62 -13.10
N SER A 112 2.78 5.74 -14.38
CA SER A 112 2.21 4.92 -15.45
C SER A 112 2.54 3.43 -15.29
N ALA A 113 3.80 3.09 -14.97
CA ALA A 113 4.21 1.71 -14.73
C ALA A 113 3.47 1.05 -13.55
N MET A 114 3.13 1.83 -12.52
CA MET A 114 2.29 1.39 -11.41
C MET A 114 0.88 1.01 -11.88
N GLU A 115 0.22 1.86 -12.65
CA GLU A 115 -1.13 1.58 -13.17
C GLU A 115 -1.15 0.43 -14.18
N ASP A 116 -0.18 0.38 -15.10
CA ASP A 116 -0.01 -0.71 -16.07
C ASP A 116 0.25 -2.05 -15.36
N GLY A 117 0.90 -2.01 -14.19
CA GLY A 117 1.07 -3.15 -13.30
C GLY A 117 -0.18 -3.55 -12.52
N GLY A 118 -1.33 -2.91 -12.76
CA GLY A 118 -2.61 -3.20 -12.11
C GLY A 118 -2.77 -2.60 -10.71
N TYR A 119 -1.86 -1.72 -10.28
CA TYR A 119 -1.99 -1.08 -8.98
C TYR A 119 -3.00 0.08 -9.04
N LEU A 120 -3.84 0.16 -8.01
CA LEU A 120 -4.70 1.30 -7.78
C LEU A 120 -3.98 2.33 -6.92
N VAL A 121 -3.76 3.53 -7.47
CA VAL A 121 -3.19 4.67 -6.74
C VAL A 121 -4.30 5.67 -6.46
N SER A 122 -4.55 5.95 -5.18
CA SER A 122 -5.49 6.99 -4.77
C SER A 122 -4.84 7.95 -3.79
N TRP A 123 -5.31 9.19 -3.83
CA TRP A 123 -4.84 10.27 -2.96
C TRP A 123 -5.98 10.66 -2.04
N ALA A 124 -5.75 10.65 -0.73
CA ALA A 124 -6.72 11.21 0.21
C ALA A 124 -6.85 12.72 -0.07
N GLN A 125 -8.10 13.20 -0.20
CA GLN A 125 -8.34 14.64 -0.28
C GLN A 125 -7.88 15.28 1.03
N ARG A 126 -7.02 16.30 0.94
CA ARG A 126 -6.69 17.10 2.11
C ARG A 126 -7.73 18.21 2.24
N PRO A 127 -8.20 18.51 3.47
CA PRO A 127 -9.13 19.61 3.71
C PRO A 127 -8.61 20.96 3.18
N ASP A 128 -7.29 21.14 3.20
CA ASP A 128 -6.60 22.37 2.81
C ASP A 128 -5.74 22.16 1.56
N ASP A 129 -6.33 21.69 0.46
CA ASP A 129 -5.69 21.79 -0.84
C ASP A 129 -5.62 23.27 -1.24
N GLY A 130 -4.59 23.96 -0.73
CA GLY A 130 -4.27 25.32 -1.05
C GLY A 130 -4.06 25.52 -2.56
N PRO A 131 -3.84 26.77 -3.00
CA PRO A 131 -3.72 27.09 -4.42
C PRO A 131 -2.64 26.25 -5.10
N LEU A 132 -2.86 25.94 -6.39
CA LEU A 132 -2.02 25.04 -7.19
C LEU A 132 -0.51 25.34 -7.04
N GLN A 133 -0.09 26.59 -6.86
CA GLN A 133 1.33 26.95 -6.71
C GLN A 133 2.00 26.37 -5.46
N ARG A 134 1.23 25.89 -4.47
CA ARG A 134 1.75 25.24 -3.26
C ARG A 134 1.80 23.71 -3.37
N TRP A 135 1.37 23.16 -4.50
CA TRP A 135 1.38 21.72 -4.68
C TRP A 135 2.82 21.22 -4.83
N PRO A 136 3.14 20.05 -4.26
CA PRO A 136 4.42 19.42 -4.52
C PRO A 136 4.48 19.02 -6.00
N GLN A 137 5.70 19.04 -6.57
CA GLN A 137 5.94 18.78 -7.99
C GLN A 137 5.26 17.50 -8.52
N TRP A 138 5.33 16.40 -7.77
CA TRP A 138 4.71 15.14 -8.17
C TRP A 138 3.21 15.26 -8.42
N ARG A 139 2.52 16.14 -7.69
CA ARG A 139 1.08 16.34 -7.82
C ARG A 139 0.74 17.11 -9.09
N HIS A 140 1.57 18.05 -9.50
CA HIS A 140 1.44 18.71 -10.80
C HIS A 140 1.59 17.71 -11.95
N VAL A 141 2.61 16.84 -11.88
CA VAL A 141 2.85 15.80 -12.90
C VAL A 141 1.66 14.86 -13.03
N ILE A 142 1.16 14.32 -11.92
CA ILE A 142 0.01 13.41 -11.93
C ILE A 142 -1.26 14.10 -12.43
N ALA A 143 -1.51 15.36 -12.02
CA ALA A 143 -2.66 16.11 -12.48
C ALA A 143 -2.65 16.32 -14.01
N ALA A 144 -1.48 16.57 -14.60
CA ALA A 144 -1.32 16.69 -16.05
C ALA A 144 -1.66 15.38 -16.76
N ILE A 145 -1.12 14.24 -16.28
CA ILE A 145 -1.41 12.90 -16.83
C ILE A 145 -2.91 12.60 -16.79
N LEU A 146 -3.57 12.88 -15.66
CA LEU A 146 -5.01 12.64 -15.50
C LEU A 146 -5.85 13.55 -16.42
N HIS A 147 -5.44 14.80 -16.61
CA HIS A 147 -6.12 15.75 -17.49
C HIS A 147 -6.07 15.31 -18.96
N GLU A 148 -4.87 14.97 -19.47
CA GLU A 148 -4.67 14.50 -20.84
C GLU A 148 -5.51 13.26 -21.14
N ARG A 149 -5.57 12.30 -20.20
CA ARG A 149 -6.38 11.10 -20.33
C ARG A 149 -7.89 11.37 -20.29
N GLY A 150 -8.32 12.35 -19.49
CA GLY A 150 -9.71 12.81 -19.46
C GLY A 150 -10.15 13.41 -20.80
N GLN A 151 -9.28 14.21 -21.43
CA GLN A 151 -9.52 14.77 -22.77
C GLN A 151 -9.56 13.69 -23.86
N ALA A 152 -8.64 12.73 -23.82
CA ALA A 152 -8.60 11.63 -24.78
C ALA A 152 -9.86 10.76 -24.72
N ARG A 153 -10.38 10.48 -23.51
CA ARG A 153 -11.63 9.73 -23.31
C ARG A 153 -12.90 10.50 -23.71
N SER A 154 -12.86 11.83 -23.73
CA SER A 154 -13.98 12.68 -24.15
C SER A 154 -14.03 12.88 -25.67
N SER A 155 -12.98 12.50 -26.39
CA SER A 155 -12.83 12.75 -27.84
C SER A 155 -12.95 11.46 -28.68
N ALA A 156 -13.20 10.32 -28.03
CA ALA A 156 -13.39 8.99 -28.62
C ALA A 156 -14.83 8.53 -28.39
#